data_AF-A0A920MHZ9-F1
#
_entry.id   AF-A0A920MHZ9-F1
#
_cell.length_a   1.000
_cell.length_b   1.000
_cell.length_c   1.000
_cell.angle_alpha   90.00
_cell.angle_beta   90.00
_cell.angle_gamma   90.00
#
_symmetry.space_group_name_H-M   'P 1'
#
loop_
_entity.id
_entity.type
_entity.pdbx_description
1 polymer ?
#
loop_
_entity_poly.entity_id
_entity_poly.type
_entity_poly.pdbx_seq_one_letter_code
_entity_poly.pdbx_strand_id
1 'polypeptide(L)'
;MHYNKYLTRYAHLKDFARGIKKGSKVIQGQTIGYVGSTGLATGPHLHYEFHINGKHTDPVKVEPPNAQSINPYNRKLFDMLVKERTEIIANITSI
;
A
#
# COMPACT_ATOMS: atom_id res chain seq x y z
N MET A 1 -0.28 -1.43 -3.93
CA MET A 1 -1.12 -0.78 -4.97
C MET A 1 -2.49 -0.55 -4.38
N HIS A 2 -2.97 0.69 -4.37
CA HIS A 2 -4.35 0.96 -3.99
C HIS A 2 -5.29 0.42 -5.07
N TYR A 3 -6.38 -0.24 -4.67
CA TYR A 3 -7.45 -0.60 -5.61
C TYR A 3 -7.99 0.68 -6.25
N ASN A 4 -8.28 0.68 -7.56
CA ASN A 4 -8.49 1.88 -8.42
C ASN A 4 -9.32 3.05 -7.86
N LYS A 5 -10.16 2.82 -6.86
CA LYS A 5 -10.98 3.86 -6.20
C LYS A 5 -10.27 4.65 -5.10
N TYR A 6 -9.12 4.18 -4.59
CA TYR A 6 -8.43 4.76 -3.44
C TYR A 6 -7.16 5.49 -3.85
N LEU A 7 -6.94 6.67 -3.28
CA LEU A 7 -5.71 7.44 -3.44
C LEU A 7 -5.29 8.03 -2.09
N THR A 8 -3.99 8.03 -1.82
CA THR A 8 -3.41 8.69 -0.65
C THR A 8 -2.42 9.76 -1.07
N ARG A 9 -2.38 10.87 -0.32
CA ARG A 9 -1.38 11.94 -0.50
C ARG A 9 -0.59 12.13 0.79
N TYR A 10 0.71 12.33 0.63
CA TYR A 10 1.66 12.63 1.71
C TYR A 10 2.38 13.93 1.34
N ALA A 11 2.12 15.00 2.08
CA ALA A 11 2.70 16.33 1.82
C ALA A 11 3.59 16.80 2.98
N HIS A 12 4.28 17.93 2.74
CA HIS A 12 5.29 18.52 3.62
C HIS A 12 6.53 17.64 3.86
N LEU A 13 6.79 16.67 2.99
CA LEU A 13 7.95 15.79 3.09
C LEU A 13 9.26 16.59 2.92
N LYS A 14 10.31 16.22 3.65
CA LYS A 14 11.66 16.75 3.43
C LYS A 14 12.31 16.11 2.21
N ASP A 15 12.10 14.79 2.03
CA ASP A 15 12.72 13.98 0.99
C ASP A 15 11.90 12.71 0.74
N PHE A 16 12.06 12.15 -0.45
CA PHE A 16 11.56 10.83 -0.81
C PHE A 16 12.57 9.74 -0.41
N ALA A 17 12.07 8.54 -0.09
CA ALA A 17 12.94 7.41 0.17
C ALA A 17 13.65 6.96 -1.12
N ARG A 18 14.84 6.35 -0.98
CA ARG A 18 15.62 5.89 -2.14
C ARG A 18 14.81 4.94 -3.03
N GLY A 19 14.80 5.21 -4.33
CA GLY A 19 14.07 4.39 -5.32
C GLY A 19 12.59 4.74 -5.48
N ILE A 20 12.07 5.67 -4.68
CA ILE A 20 10.72 6.21 -4.86
C ILE A 20 10.74 7.30 -5.92
N LYS A 21 9.99 7.06 -6.99
CA LYS A 21 9.78 7.99 -8.10
C LYS A 21 8.42 7.74 -8.73
N LYS A 22 8.01 8.61 -9.66
CA LYS A 22 6.79 8.41 -10.43
C LYS A 22 6.81 7.02 -11.10
N GLY A 23 5.73 6.26 -10.90
CA GLY A 23 5.58 4.90 -11.42
C GLY A 23 6.15 3.79 -10.51
N SER A 24 6.84 4.12 -9.41
CA SER A 24 7.28 3.11 -8.44
C SER A 24 6.08 2.39 -7.82
N LYS A 25 6.11 1.06 -7.81
CA LYS A 25 5.15 0.24 -7.06
C LYS A 25 5.60 0.16 -5.60
N VAL A 26 4.66 0.30 -4.67
CA VAL A 26 4.92 0.20 -3.24
C VAL A 26 3.99 -0.77 -2.55
N ILE A 27 4.47 -1.37 -1.47
CA ILE A 27 3.70 -2.24 -0.57
C ILE A 27 3.31 -1.49 0.71
N GLN A 28 2.28 -1.98 1.40
CA GLN A 28 1.88 -1.42 2.69
C GLN A 28 3.03 -1.51 3.70
N GLY A 29 3.24 -0.44 4.47
CA GLY A 29 4.33 -0.35 5.45
C GLY A 29 5.69 0.03 4.86
N GLN A 30 5.83 0.07 3.54
CA GLN A 30 7.06 0.55 2.90
C GLN A 30 7.26 2.04 3.17
N THR A 31 8.48 2.43 3.57
CA THR A 31 8.85 3.84 3.70
C THR A 31 8.94 4.48 2.33
N ILE A 32 8.17 5.57 2.12
CA ILE A 32 8.14 6.30 0.83
C ILE A 32 8.79 7.69 0.89
N GLY A 33 9.05 8.21 2.08
CA GLY A 33 9.63 9.53 2.30
C GLY A 33 9.73 9.85 3.79
N TYR A 34 10.16 11.07 4.08
CA TYR A 34 10.47 11.50 5.44
C TYR A 34 9.78 12.83 5.74
N VAL A 35 9.30 12.99 6.97
CA VAL A 35 8.63 14.21 7.45
C VAL A 35 9.56 15.41 7.33
N GLY A 36 8.98 16.55 6.91
CA GLY A 36 9.64 17.84 6.82
C GLY A 36 8.67 18.97 7.09
N SER A 37 8.98 20.15 6.56
CA SER A 37 8.17 21.37 6.68
C SER A 37 8.14 22.13 5.36
N THR A 38 8.13 21.42 4.22
CA THR A 38 8.15 22.03 2.88
C THR A 38 6.77 22.58 2.50
N GLY A 39 6.75 23.64 1.67
CA GLY A 39 5.51 24.30 1.24
C GLY A 39 4.87 25.12 2.37
N LEU A 40 3.53 25.19 2.38
CA LEU A 40 2.78 25.90 3.41
C LEU A 40 2.65 25.03 4.67
N ALA A 41 3.67 25.08 5.53
CA ALA A 41 3.70 24.37 6.81
C ALA A 41 4.19 25.29 7.92
N THR A 42 3.54 25.25 9.08
CA THR A 42 3.92 26.04 10.27
C THR A 42 5.10 25.42 11.04
N GLY A 43 5.38 24.14 10.82
CA GLY A 43 6.47 23.38 11.41
C GLY A 43 6.48 21.93 10.92
N PRO A 44 7.42 21.10 11.39
CA PRO A 44 7.55 19.73 10.90
C PRO A 44 6.35 18.84 11.24
N HIS A 45 5.59 18.44 10.22
CA HIS A 45 4.46 17.52 10.37
C HIS A 45 4.16 16.82 9.04
N LEU A 46 3.36 15.76 9.10
CA LEU A 46 2.85 15.08 7.92
C LEU A 46 1.42 15.55 7.63
N HIS A 47 1.19 16.10 6.44
CA HIS A 47 -0.17 16.28 5.93
C HIS A 47 -0.55 15.06 5.11
N TYR A 48 -1.48 14.28 5.64
CA TYR A 48 -1.94 13.03 5.05
C TYR A 48 -3.39 13.18 4.58
N GLU A 49 -3.64 12.82 3.32
CA GLU A 49 -4.99 12.81 2.75
C GLU A 49 -5.37 11.41 2.28
N PHE A 50 -6.64 11.08 2.45
CA PHE A 50 -7.23 9.88 1.88
C PHE A 50 -8.40 10.27 0.97
N HIS A 51 -8.39 9.71 -0.24
CA HIS A 51 -9.35 10.02 -1.28
C HIS A 51 -10.06 8.74 -1.72
N ILE A 52 -11.40 8.78 -1.77
CA ILE A 52 -12.24 7.72 -2.33
C ILE A 52 -12.98 8.31 -3.52
N ASN A 53 -12.78 7.73 -4.71
CA ASN A 53 -13.34 8.25 -5.97
C ASN A 53 -13.04 9.75 -6.18
N GLY A 54 -11.83 10.19 -5.82
CA GLY A 54 -11.39 11.59 -5.96
C GLY A 54 -11.91 12.55 -4.89
N LYS A 55 -12.71 12.09 -3.91
CA LYS A 55 -13.22 12.92 -2.81
C LYS A 55 -12.39 12.74 -1.54
N HIS A 56 -11.95 13.84 -0.95
CA HIS A 56 -11.33 13.87 0.38
C HIS A 56 -12.26 13.21 1.40
N THR A 57 -11.72 12.26 2.14
CA THR A 57 -12.44 11.50 3.16
C THR A 57 -11.60 11.53 4.43
N ASP A 58 -12.28 11.58 5.58
CA ASP A 58 -11.66 11.43 6.89
C ASP A 58 -10.97 10.06 6.97
N PRO A 59 -9.62 9.99 6.99
CA PRO A 59 -8.92 8.72 6.91
C PRO A 59 -9.19 7.79 8.09
N VAL A 60 -9.58 8.34 9.25
CA VAL A 60 -9.86 7.56 10.47
C VAL A 60 -11.17 6.79 10.35
N LYS A 61 -12.10 7.30 9.54
CA LYS A 61 -13.43 6.71 9.33
C LYS A 61 -13.48 5.75 8.14
N VAL A 62 -12.39 5.63 7.39
CA VAL A 62 -12.33 4.70 6.26
C VAL A 62 -12.09 3.31 6.81
N GLU A 63 -13.04 2.41 6.58
CA GLU A 63 -12.79 0.98 6.73
C GLU A 63 -11.93 0.52 5.54
N PRO A 64 -10.64 0.20 5.74
CA PRO A 64 -9.84 -0.36 4.66
C PRO A 64 -10.44 -1.72 4.28
N PRO A 65 -10.25 -2.19 3.02
CA PRO A 65 -10.58 -3.56 2.66
C PRO A 65 -9.77 -4.49 3.57
N ASN A 66 -10.41 -4.98 4.62
CA ASN A 66 -9.75 -5.76 5.64
C ASN A 66 -9.59 -7.17 5.07
N ALA A 67 -8.36 -7.57 4.78
CA ALA A 67 -8.09 -8.96 4.46
C ALA A 67 -8.23 -9.73 5.77
N GLN A 68 -9.38 -10.37 5.99
CA GLN A 68 -9.51 -11.31 7.09
C GLN A 68 -8.39 -12.35 6.97
N SER A 69 -7.72 -12.61 8.09
CA SER A 69 -6.72 -13.67 8.14
C SER A 69 -7.39 -15.00 7.84
N ILE A 70 -6.67 -15.89 7.15
CA ILE A 70 -7.13 -17.23 6.83
C ILE A 70 -7.42 -17.96 8.16
N ASN A 71 -8.57 -18.63 8.24
CA ASN A 71 -8.90 -19.46 9.39
C ASN A 71 -7.73 -20.42 9.67
N PRO A 72 -7.17 -20.47 10.89
CA PRO A 72 -6.02 -21.31 11.22
C PRO A 72 -6.20 -22.78 10.83
N TYR A 73 -7.41 -23.31 10.91
CA TYR A 73 -7.73 -24.67 10.49
C TYR A 73 -7.43 -24.91 8.99
N ASN A 74 -7.70 -23.91 8.16
CA ASN A 74 -7.50 -23.98 6.72
C ASN A 74 -6.07 -23.60 6.30
N ARG A 75 -5.22 -23.14 7.22
CA ARG A 75 -3.90 -22.59 6.88
C ARG A 75 -3.02 -23.61 6.17
N LYS A 76 -2.95 -24.84 6.67
CA LYS A 76 -2.13 -25.91 6.09
C LYS A 76 -2.57 -26.28 4.67
N LEU A 77 -3.88 -26.38 4.44
CA LEU A 77 -4.44 -26.66 3.11
C LEU A 77 -4.16 -25.49 2.15
N PHE A 78 -4.35 -24.26 2.62
CA PHE A 78 -4.05 -23.06 1.84
C PHE A 78 -2.58 -23.02 1.41
N ASP A 79 -1.65 -23.23 2.33
CA ASP A 79 -0.22 -23.19 2.04
C ASP A 79 0.17 -24.28 1.00
N MET A 80 -0.46 -25.45 1.08
CA MET A 80 -0.26 -26.55 0.13
C MET A 80 -0.74 -26.19 -1.29
N LEU A 81 -1.95 -25.64 -1.39
CA LEU A 81 -2.54 -25.19 -2.66
C LEU A 81 -1.76 -24.04 -3.29
N VAL A 82 -1.25 -23.10 -2.47
CA VAL A 82 -0.41 -22.00 -2.94
C VAL A 82 0.89 -22.54 -3.53
N LYS A 83 1.54 -23.49 -2.86
CA LYS A 83 2.76 -24.13 -3.36
C LYS A 83 2.52 -24.79 -4.73
N GLU A 84 1.54 -25.69 -4.81
CA GLU A 84 1.20 -26.41 -6.04
C GLU A 84 0.90 -25.46 -7.21
N ARG A 85 0.06 -24.44 -6.99
CA ARG A 85 -0.33 -23.50 -8.04
C ARG A 85 0.83 -22.60 -8.47
N THR A 86 1.71 -22.21 -7.55
CA THR A 86 2.87 -21.39 -7.88
C THR A 86 3.86 -22.17 -8.73
N GLU A 87 4.05 -23.46 -8.45
CA GLU A 87 4.86 -24.36 -9.28
C GLU A 87 4.29 -24.52 -10.69
N ILE A 88 2.96 -24.72 -10.82
CA ILE A 88 2.30 -24.77 -12.14
C ILE A 88 2.50 -23.48 -12.92
N ILE A 89 2.26 -22.33 -12.29
CA ILE A 89 2.41 -21.01 -12.94
C ILE A 89 3.85 -20.83 -13.44
N ALA A 90 4.84 -21.14 -12.60
CA ALA A 90 6.26 -21.02 -12.95
C ALA A 90 6.63 -21.88 -14.17
N ASN A 91 6.09 -23.10 -14.25
CA ASN A 91 6.33 -23.99 -15.38
C ASN A 91 5.69 -23.48 -16.69
N ILE A 92 4.51 -22.85 -16.62
CA ILE A 92 3.82 -22.29 -17.80
C ILE A 92 4.49 -20.99 -18.29
N THR A 93 5.02 -20.17 -17.37
CA THR A 93 5.68 -18.90 -17.74
C THR A 93 7.15 -19.03 -18.12
N SER A 94 7.74 -20.23 -17.96
CA SER A 94 9.12 -20.53 -18.35
C SER A 94 9.26 -21.13 -19.76
N ILE A 95 8.17 -21.10 -20.55
CA ILE A 95 8.11 -21.41 -21.99
C ILE A 95 7.86 -20.08 -22.72
#